data_AF-A0A7W6W764-F1
#
_entry.id   AF-A0A7W6W764-F1
#
_cell.length_a   1.000
_cell.length_b   1.000
_cell.length_c   1.000
_cell.angle_alpha   90.00
_cell.angle_beta   90.00
_cell.angle_gamma   90.00
#
_symmetry.space_group_name_H-M   'P 1'
#
loop_
_entity.id
_entity.type
_entity.pdbx_description
1 polymer ?
#
loop_
_entity_poly.entity_id
_entity_poly.type
_entity_poly.pdbx_seq_one_letter_code
_entity_poly.pdbx_strand_id
1 'polypeptide(L)'
;MLSTERDFRRGGERFPIPSQGEVEGRLLMFEVVAVTCLQELLAKRDSHLVSRLRQKLLRNLKEKCAPLKLCADDERSAKEFALQLLKAALQEAENERQAG
;
A
#
# COMPACT_ATOMS: atom_id res chain seq x y z
N MET A 1 -12.95 -21.65 20.61
CA MET A 1 -13.11 -21.33 19.19
C MET A 1 -13.81 -22.50 18.52
N LEU A 2 -14.91 -22.26 17.80
CA LEU A 2 -15.57 -23.29 17.00
C LEU A 2 -14.82 -23.39 15.67
N SER A 3 -13.87 -24.31 15.59
CA SER A 3 -13.19 -24.62 14.32
C SER A 3 -14.17 -25.34 13.42
N THR A 4 -14.44 -24.80 12.23
CA THR A 4 -15.36 -25.41 11.26
C THR A 4 -14.56 -26.21 10.24
N GLU A 5 -15.16 -27.24 9.61
CA GLU A 5 -14.48 -28.10 8.61
C GLU A 5 -13.78 -27.33 7.48
N ARG A 6 -14.23 -26.10 7.22
CA ARG A 6 -13.65 -25.15 6.27
C ARG A 6 -12.19 -24.79 6.59
N ASP A 7 -11.82 -24.81 7.85
CA ASP A 7 -10.50 -24.37 8.33
C ASP A 7 -9.41 -25.46 8.14
N PHE A 8 -9.80 -26.69 7.76
CA PHE A 8 -8.90 -27.85 7.70
C PHE A 8 -8.52 -28.32 6.28
N ARG A 9 -9.01 -27.71 5.20
CA ARG A 9 -8.74 -28.20 3.83
C ARG A 9 -7.42 -27.68 3.24
N ARG A 10 -6.30 -28.36 3.50
CA ARG A 10 -5.01 -28.09 2.87
C ARG A 10 -5.09 -28.13 1.33
N GLY A 11 -4.67 -27.04 0.68
CA GLY A 11 -4.36 -27.00 -0.75
C GLY A 11 -4.89 -25.76 -1.48
N GLY A 12 -3.97 -24.86 -1.84
CA GLY A 12 -3.89 -23.79 -2.86
C GLY A 12 -5.09 -23.18 -3.60
N GLU A 13 -6.27 -23.79 -3.60
CA GLU A 13 -7.49 -23.28 -4.28
C GLU A 13 -8.73 -23.34 -3.37
N ARG A 14 -8.57 -23.64 -2.06
CA ARG A 14 -9.64 -24.23 -1.22
C ARG A 14 -10.05 -23.48 0.06
N PHE A 15 -9.67 -22.22 0.24
CA PHE A 15 -10.12 -21.42 1.40
C PHE A 15 -10.84 -20.14 0.95
N PRO A 16 -12.10 -19.91 1.38
CA PRO A 16 -12.79 -18.64 1.10
C PRO A 16 -12.26 -17.47 1.94
N ILE A 17 -11.37 -17.74 2.91
CA ILE A 17 -10.72 -16.73 3.74
C ILE A 17 -9.20 -16.91 3.56
N PRO A 18 -8.46 -15.87 3.12
CA PRO A 18 -7.02 -15.96 2.97
C PRO A 18 -6.34 -16.15 4.33
N SER A 19 -5.25 -16.90 4.36
CA SER A 19 -4.37 -16.98 5.53
C SER A 19 -3.67 -15.64 5.77
N GLN A 20 -3.22 -15.41 7.01
CA GLN A 20 -2.48 -14.20 7.37
C GLN A 20 -1.24 -14.00 6.49
N GLY A 21 -0.46 -15.06 6.26
CA GLY A 21 0.73 -14.99 5.39
C GLY A 21 0.40 -14.65 3.94
N GLU A 22 -0.76 -15.07 3.41
CA GLU A 22 -1.21 -14.66 2.08
C GLU A 22 -1.60 -13.18 2.02
N VAL A 23 -2.21 -12.65 3.08
CA VAL A 23 -2.54 -11.23 3.18
C VAL A 23 -1.26 -10.39 3.27
N GLU A 24 -0.35 -10.76 4.17
CA GLU A 24 0.95 -10.09 4.34
C GLU A 24 1.77 -10.12 3.05
N GLY A 25 1.88 -11.27 2.40
CA GLY A 25 2.59 -11.42 1.13
C GLY A 25 2.02 -10.54 0.02
N ARG A 26 0.68 -10.42 -0.07
CA ARG A 26 0.02 -9.53 -1.03
C ARG A 26 0.26 -8.06 -0.72
N LEU A 27 0.19 -7.66 0.55
CA LEU A 27 0.46 -6.28 0.97
C LEU A 27 1.90 -5.88 0.66
N LEU A 28 2.87 -6.73 1.00
CA LEU A 28 4.27 -6.50 0.68
C LEU A 28 4.50 -6.39 -0.84
N MET A 29 3.88 -7.27 -1.63
CA MET A 29 3.99 -7.21 -3.09
C MET A 29 3.44 -5.87 -3.63
N PHE A 30 2.29 -5.41 -3.14
CA PHE A 30 1.74 -4.12 -3.54
C PHE A 30 2.65 -2.95 -3.13
N GLU A 31 3.26 -3.01 -1.95
CA GLU A 31 4.24 -2.01 -1.51
C GLU A 31 5.45 -1.97 -2.44
N VAL A 32 6.07 -3.11 -2.72
CA VAL A 32 7.22 -3.19 -3.64
C VAL A 32 6.86 -2.62 -5.01
N VAL A 33 5.74 -3.06 -5.60
CA VAL A 33 5.30 -2.55 -6.91
C VAL A 33 5.06 -1.04 -6.87
N ALA A 34 4.37 -0.54 -5.83
CA ALA A 34 4.07 0.88 -5.71
C ALA A 34 5.34 1.72 -5.57
N VAL A 35 6.26 1.31 -4.69
CA VAL A 35 7.53 2.02 -4.45
C VAL A 35 8.38 2.05 -5.72
N THR A 36 8.61 0.89 -6.36
CA THR A 36 9.42 0.82 -7.59
C THR A 36 8.83 1.68 -8.71
N CYS A 37 7.51 1.61 -8.95
CA CYS A 37 6.89 2.44 -9.99
C CYS A 37 6.94 3.93 -9.66
N LEU A 38 6.71 4.31 -8.40
CA LEU A 38 6.75 5.71 -7.99
C LEU A 38 8.17 6.26 -8.04
N GLN A 39 9.16 5.48 -7.61
CA GLN A 39 10.57 5.83 -7.66
C GLN A 39 10.99 6.21 -9.08
N GLU A 40 10.76 5.34 -10.06
CA GLU A 40 11.06 5.60 -11.47
C GLU A 40 10.39 6.88 -11.99
N LEU A 41 9.14 7.11 -11.59
CA LEU A 41 8.38 8.30 -11.99
C LEU A 41 8.88 9.58 -11.31
N LEU A 42 9.41 9.48 -10.09
CA LEU A 42 9.83 10.60 -9.26
C LEU A 42 11.31 10.94 -9.45
N ALA A 43 12.14 9.99 -9.88
CA ALA A 43 13.57 10.16 -10.16
C ALA A 43 13.85 11.33 -11.12
N LYS A 44 12.89 11.76 -11.94
CA LYS A 44 13.06 12.84 -12.93
C LYS A 44 12.17 14.07 -12.70
N ARG A 45 11.49 14.17 -11.56
CA ARG A 45 10.47 15.21 -11.31
C ARG A 45 10.86 16.24 -10.24
N ASP A 46 10.36 17.46 -10.43
CA ASP A 46 10.45 18.58 -9.50
C ASP A 46 9.66 18.36 -8.20
N SER A 47 10.18 18.94 -7.11
CA SER A 47 9.59 18.90 -5.76
C SER A 47 8.15 19.44 -5.69
N HIS A 48 7.77 20.37 -6.57
CA HIS A 48 6.39 20.87 -6.66
C HIS A 48 5.39 19.79 -7.08
N LEU A 49 5.80 18.84 -7.93
CA LEU A 49 4.95 17.75 -8.38
C LEU A 49 4.70 16.73 -7.26
N VAL A 50 5.67 16.55 -6.36
CA VAL A 50 5.55 15.69 -5.17
C VAL A 50 4.45 16.20 -4.23
N SER A 51 4.44 17.51 -3.97
CA SER A 51 3.42 18.14 -3.11
C SER A 51 2.00 17.96 -3.68
N ARG A 52 1.85 18.14 -5.00
CA ARG A 52 0.58 17.93 -5.70
C ARG A 52 0.15 16.45 -5.69
N LEU A 53 1.11 15.53 -5.86
CA LEU A 53 0.85 14.08 -5.79
C LEU A 53 0.35 13.70 -4.40
N ARG A 54 0.99 14.18 -3.34
CA ARG A 54 0.58 13.93 -1.95
C ARG A 54 -0.86 14.37 -1.68
N GLN A 55 -1.23 15.58 -2.09
CA GLN A 55 -2.61 16.07 -1.93
C GLN A 55 -3.62 15.23 -2.71
N LYS A 56 -3.30 14.86 -3.95
CA LYS A 56 -4.16 14.01 -4.79
C LYS A 56 -4.32 12.62 -4.19
N LEU A 57 -3.25 12.04 -3.65
CA LEU A 57 -3.27 10.75 -2.96
C LEU A 57 -4.22 10.77 -1.76
N LEU A 58 -4.09 11.77 -0.88
CA LEU A 58 -4.97 11.89 0.30
C LEU A 58 -6.44 12.07 -0.08
N ARG A 59 -6.72 12.86 -1.12
CA ARG A 59 -8.09 13.03 -1.62
C ARG A 59 -8.65 11.71 -2.16
N ASN A 60 -7.88 11.02 -2.99
CA ASN A 60 -8.28 9.73 -3.56
C ASN A 60 -8.51 8.69 -2.47
N LEU A 61 -7.66 8.64 -1.43
CA LEU A 61 -7.85 7.73 -0.29
C LEU A 61 -9.16 8.03 0.42
N LYS A 62 -9.46 9.31 0.69
CA LYS A 62 -10.74 9.68 1.31
C LYS A 62 -11.92 9.22 0.46
N GLU A 63 -11.89 9.44 -0.85
CA GLU A 63 -12.96 9.04 -1.78
C GLU A 63 -13.10 7.51 -1.88
N LYS A 64 -11.98 6.77 -1.87
CA LYS A 64 -11.97 5.31 -2.02
C LYS A 64 -12.25 4.57 -0.72
N CYS A 65 -11.91 5.14 0.44
CA CYS A 65 -12.21 4.59 1.75
C CYS A 65 -13.66 4.85 2.18
N ALA A 66 -14.30 5.92 1.69
CA ALA A 66 -15.69 6.25 2.03
C ALA A 66 -16.69 5.07 1.91
N PRO A 67 -16.71 4.28 0.82
CA PRO A 67 -17.64 3.13 0.71
C PRO A 67 -17.29 1.96 1.64
N LEU A 68 -16.07 1.90 2.17
CA LEU A 68 -15.61 0.80 3.04
C LEU A 68 -16.11 0.94 4.48
N LYS A 69 -16.69 2.09 4.86
CA LYS A 69 -17.21 2.38 6.20
C LYS A 69 -16.20 2.08 7.31
N LEU A 70 -14.93 2.42 7.05
CA LEU A 70 -13.85 2.27 8.02
C LEU A 70 -14.11 3.13 9.26
N CYS A 71 -13.64 2.67 10.43
CA CYS A 71 -13.63 3.53 11.60
C CYS A 71 -12.57 4.64 11.44
N ALA A 72 -12.63 5.66 12.30
CA ALA A 72 -11.72 6.81 12.22
C ALA A 72 -10.24 6.41 12.35
N ASP A 73 -9.94 5.38 13.16
CA ASP A 73 -8.58 4.89 13.36
C ASP A 73 -8.07 4.11 12.14
N ASP A 74 -8.91 3.27 11.53
CA ASP A 74 -8.59 2.55 10.29
C ASP A 74 -8.35 3.52 9.13
N GLU A 75 -9.17 4.56 8.99
CA GLU A 75 -8.94 5.60 7.99
C GLU A 75 -7.63 6.35 8.22
N ARG A 76 -7.29 6.63 9.47
CA ARG A 76 -6.03 7.29 9.83
C ARG A 76 -4.85 6.41 9.48
N SER A 77 -4.90 5.15 9.89
CA SER A 77 -3.90 4.13 9.59
C SER A 77 -3.67 3.99 8.08
N ALA A 78 -4.75 3.91 7.28
CA ALA A 78 -4.65 3.85 5.83
C ALA A 78 -3.96 5.10 5.21
N LYS A 79 -4.27 6.30 5.73
CA LYS A 79 -3.64 7.56 5.28
C LYS A 79 -2.17 7.61 5.66
N GLU A 80 -1.81 7.20 6.87
CA GLU A 80 -0.43 7.13 7.35
C GLU A 80 0.40 6.16 6.52
N PHE A 81 -0.11 4.95 6.30
CA PHE A 81 0.56 3.95 5.48
C PHE A 81 0.81 4.45 4.04
N ALA A 82 -0.18 5.08 3.42
CA ALA A 82 0.00 5.63 2.07
C ALA A 82 1.04 6.76 2.00
N LEU A 83 1.14 7.58 3.06
CA LEU A 83 2.19 8.61 3.16
C LEU A 83 3.58 8.00 3.38
N GLN A 84 3.66 6.90 4.13
CA GLN A 84 4.90 6.14 4.31
C GLN A 84 5.39 5.56 2.98
N LEU A 85 4.50 4.95 2.19
CA LEU A 85 4.84 4.44 0.85
C LEU A 85 5.37 5.54 -0.08
N LEU A 86 4.72 6.71 -0.09
CA LEU A 86 5.18 7.85 -0.88
C LEU A 86 6.56 8.34 -0.41
N LYS A 87 6.80 8.37 0.91
CA LYS A 87 8.10 8.75 1.47
C LYS A 87 9.20 7.76 1.09
N ALA A 88 8.91 6.46 1.17
CA ALA A 88 9.85 5.41 0.77
C ALA A 88 10.24 5.55 -0.72
N ALA A 89 9.26 5.74 -1.60
CA ALA A 89 9.52 5.94 -3.03
C ALA A 89 10.36 7.18 -3.33
N LEU A 90 10.15 8.28 -2.59
CA LEU A 90 10.98 9.48 -2.72
C LEU A 90 12.41 9.23 -2.26
N GLN A 91 12.58 8.53 -1.14
CA GLN A 91 13.90 8.18 -0.62
C GLN A 91 14.68 7.33 -1.62
N GLU A 92 14.06 6.31 -2.20
CA GLU A 92 14.72 5.46 -3.20
C GLU A 92 15.07 6.24 -4.47
N ALA A 93 14.18 7.13 -4.92
CA ALA A 93 14.45 7.99 -6.06
C ALA A 93 15.63 8.95 -5.81
N GLU A 94 15.76 9.46 -4.59
CA GLU A 94 16.91 10.27 -4.18
C GLU A 94 18.21 9.46 -4.12
N ASN A 95 18.14 8.24 -3.58
CA ASN A 95 19.28 7.32 -3.51
C ASN A 95 19.83 7.00 -4.92
N GLU A 96 18.94 6.71 -5.88
CA GLU A 96 19.35 6.46 -7.27
C GLU A 96 20.00 7.66 -7.94
N ARG A 97 19.49 8.88 -7.69
CA ARG A 97 20.12 10.11 -8.22
C ARG A 97 21.52 10.34 -7.69
N GLN A 98 21.84 9.85 -6.48
CA GLN A 98 23.16 9.99 -5.88
C GLN A 98 24.13 8.88 -6.31
N ALA A 99 23.61 7.74 -6.78
CA ALA A 99 24.39 6.58 -7.20
C ALA A 99 24.80 6.59 -8.69
N GLY A 100 24.11 7.38 -9.52
CA GLY A 100 24.40 7.56 -10.95
C GLY A 100 25.16 8.84 -11.26
#